data_AF-A0A539DQI6-F1
#
_entry.id   AF-A0A539DQI6-F1
#
_cell.length_a   1.000
_cell.length_b   1.000
_cell.length_c   1.000
_cell.angle_alpha   90.00
_cell.angle_beta   90.00
_cell.angle_gamma   90.00
#
_symmetry.space_group_name_H-M   'P 1'
#
loop_
_entity.id
_entity.type
_entity.pdbx_description
1 polymer ?
#
loop_
_entity_poly.entity_id
_entity_poly.type
_entity_poly.pdbx_seq_one_letter_code
_entity_poly.pdbx_strand_id
1 'polypeptide(L)'
;MRAELLAASPDPRRVLASLDDAAGELGQATIEPADRVRIEIAILDQALRHVILNGPTPGLTVAGSAADEPSLRLHLERAYRSAAAMETDRQRRVSLVDRANDVRVRSIT
;
A
#
# COMPACT_ATOMS: atom_id res chain seq x y z
N MET A 1 -15.67 28.80 17.55
CA MET A 1 -15.69 27.37 17.21
C MET A 1 -15.51 27.16 15.69
N ARG A 2 -14.28 27.28 15.18
CA ARG A 2 -13.96 26.97 13.76
C ARG A 2 -12.60 26.30 13.60
N ALA A 3 -11.72 26.44 14.60
CA ALA A 3 -10.41 25.78 14.65
C ALA A 3 -10.48 24.26 14.91
N GLU A 4 -11.50 23.76 15.62
CA GLU A 4 -11.64 22.32 15.91
C GLU A 4 -12.12 21.50 14.69
N LEU A 5 -12.82 22.11 13.74
CA LEU A 5 -13.26 21.45 12.50
C LEU A 5 -12.13 21.25 11.47
N LEU A 6 -11.03 22.01 11.58
CA LEU A 6 -9.85 21.83 10.72
C LEU A 6 -8.84 20.82 11.28
N ALA A 7 -8.93 20.47 12.58
CA ALA A 7 -8.12 19.41 13.18
C ALA A 7 -8.69 18.00 12.91
N ALA A 8 -9.96 17.91 12.50
CA ALA A 8 -10.68 16.65 12.32
C ALA A 8 -10.56 16.05 10.91
N SER A 9 -10.08 16.80 9.92
CA SER A 9 -9.79 16.27 8.58
C SER A 9 -8.29 16.18 8.41
N PRO A 10 -7.65 15.00 8.62
CA PRO A 10 -6.24 14.84 8.32
C PRO A 10 -6.04 15.19 6.84
N ASP A 11 -5.13 16.13 6.56
CA ASP A 11 -4.75 16.50 5.20
C ASP A 11 -4.41 15.21 4.42
N PRO A 12 -5.12 14.90 3.32
CA PRO A 12 -4.89 13.72 2.51
C PRO A 12 -3.41 13.52 2.14
N ARG A 13 -2.71 14.61 1.85
CA ARG A 13 -1.28 14.58 1.50
C ARG A 13 -0.42 14.16 2.68
N ARG A 14 -0.77 14.60 3.90
CA ARG A 14 -0.04 14.26 5.13
C ARG A 14 -0.17 12.78 5.47
N VAL A 15 -1.34 12.19 5.24
CA VAL A 15 -1.54 10.74 5.44
C VAL A 15 -0.62 9.94 4.52
N LEU A 16 -0.58 10.28 3.23
CA LEU A 16 0.28 9.60 2.26
C LEU A 16 1.77 9.80 2.55
N ALA A 17 2.18 11.02 2.96
CA ALA A 17 3.56 11.30 3.35
C ALA A 17 4.00 10.45 4.55
N SER A 18 3.17 10.33 5.59
CA SER A 18 3.49 9.47 6.75
C SER A 18 3.58 7.98 6.39
N LEU A 19 2.83 7.53 5.38
CA LEU A 19 2.95 6.15 4.86
C LEU A 19 4.25 5.94 4.08
N ASP A 20 4.71 6.96 3.35
CA ASP A 20 6.00 6.92 2.64
C ASP A 20 7.17 6.95 3.63
N ASP A 21 7.09 7.78 4.68
CA ASP A 21 8.07 7.80 5.77
C ASP A 21 8.19 6.41 6.43
N ALA A 22 7.06 5.78 6.75
CA ALA A 22 7.03 4.42 7.31
C ALA A 22 7.65 3.38 6.35
N ALA A 23 7.45 3.52 5.04
CA ALA A 23 8.10 2.66 4.04
C ALA A 23 9.61 2.92 3.98
N GLY A 24 10.05 4.17 4.15
CA GLY A 24 11.47 4.54 4.26
C GLY A 24 12.15 3.91 5.47
N GLU A 25 11.52 3.98 6.64
CA GLU A 25 11.98 3.34 7.89
C GLU A 25 12.08 1.82 7.73
N LEU A 26 11.09 1.21 7.09
CA LEU A 26 11.08 -0.22 6.78
C LEU A 26 12.29 -0.66 5.95
N GLY A 27 12.73 0.19 5.01
CA GLY A 27 13.91 -0.05 4.17
C GLY A 27 15.20 -0.20 4.98
N GLN A 28 15.32 0.57 6.07
CA GLN A 28 16.52 0.63 6.93
C GLN A 28 16.50 -0.38 8.08
N ALA A 29 15.33 -0.93 8.44
CA ALA A 29 15.20 -1.85 9.55
C ALA A 29 15.76 -3.26 9.23
N THR A 30 16.46 -3.86 10.19
CA THR A 30 16.83 -5.28 10.14
C THR A 30 15.64 -6.13 10.58
N ILE A 31 14.84 -6.55 9.60
CA ILE A 31 13.66 -7.39 9.79
C ILE A 31 13.69 -8.55 8.80
N GLU A 32 12.98 -9.63 9.12
CA GLU A 32 12.89 -10.76 8.20
C GLU A 32 12.21 -10.34 6.89
N PRO A 33 12.67 -10.86 5.73
CA PRO A 33 12.11 -10.48 4.41
C PRO A 33 10.59 -10.69 4.31
N ALA A 34 10.06 -11.75 4.93
CA ALA A 34 8.63 -12.02 4.93
C ALA A 34 7.84 -10.95 5.70
N ASP A 35 8.34 -10.52 6.86
CA ASP A 35 7.70 -9.47 7.65
C ASP A 35 7.82 -8.11 6.96
N ARG A 36 8.93 -7.85 6.26
CA ARG A 36 9.09 -6.66 5.43
C ARG A 36 7.98 -6.56 4.38
N VAL A 37 7.80 -7.61 3.58
CA VAL A 37 6.77 -7.62 2.55
C VAL A 37 5.37 -7.50 3.15
N ARG A 38 5.11 -8.09 4.33
CA ARG A 38 3.82 -7.96 5.02
C ARG A 38 3.53 -6.53 5.46
N ILE A 39 4.51 -5.81 5.98
CA ILE A 39 4.35 -4.40 6.37
C ILE A 39 4.16 -3.53 5.13
N GLU A 40 4.93 -3.78 4.07
CA GLU A 40 4.79 -3.08 2.79
C GLU A 40 3.38 -3.26 2.20
N ILE A 41 2.82 -4.48 2.20
CA ILE A 41 1.43 -4.74 1.80
C ILE A 41 0.45 -3.87 2.60
N ALA A 42 0.63 -3.77 3.93
CA ALA A 42 -0.26 -2.98 4.77
C ALA A 42 -0.20 -1.47 4.45
N ILE A 43 1.00 -0.95 4.20
CA ILE A 43 1.22 0.44 3.78
C ILE A 43 0.52 0.71 2.44
N LEU A 44 0.76 -0.16 1.45
CA LEU A 44 0.18 -0.05 0.11
C LEU A 44 -1.35 -0.18 0.12
N ASP A 45 -1.92 -1.09 0.93
CA ASP A 45 -3.36 -1.23 1.10
C ASP A 45 -3.98 0.05 1.70
N GLN A 46 -3.33 0.65 2.69
CA GLN A 46 -3.82 1.88 3.30
C GLN A 46 -3.73 3.06 2.33
N ALA A 47 -2.63 3.17 1.57
CA ALA A 47 -2.47 4.18 0.54
C ALA A 47 -3.52 4.03 -0.57
N LEU A 48 -3.77 2.80 -1.03
CA LEU A 48 -4.78 2.52 -2.05
C LEU A 48 -6.18 2.91 -1.57
N ARG A 49 -6.56 2.51 -0.34
CA ARG A 49 -7.84 2.92 0.26
C ARG A 49 -7.96 4.44 0.34
N HIS A 50 -6.87 5.11 0.74
CA HIS A 50 -6.85 6.56 0.83
C HIS A 50 -7.07 7.23 -0.54
N VAL A 51 -6.38 6.77 -1.57
CA VAL A 51 -6.52 7.27 -2.95
C VAL A 51 -7.91 6.99 -3.53
N ILE A 52 -8.50 5.83 -3.26
CA ILE A 52 -9.87 5.50 -3.68
C ILE A 52 -10.89 6.47 -3.05
N LEU A 53 -10.68 6.86 -1.79
CA LEU A 53 -11.60 7.73 -1.06
C LEU A 53 -11.42 9.23 -1.36
N ASN A 54 -10.18 9.68 -1.54
CA ASN A 54 -9.85 11.11 -1.61
C ASN A 54 -9.35 11.55 -2.99
N GLY A 55 -9.16 10.61 -3.92
CA GLY A 55 -8.56 10.84 -5.23
C GLY A 55 -7.03 10.69 -5.24
N PRO A 56 -6.44 10.63 -6.45
CA PRO A 56 -4.99 10.57 -6.61
C PRO A 56 -4.33 11.87 -6.12
N THR A 57 -3.10 11.75 -5.62
CA THR A 57 -2.31 12.92 -5.20
C THR A 57 -1.05 13.05 -6.07
N PRO A 58 -1.10 13.85 -7.15
CA PRO A 58 0.03 14.03 -8.05
C PRO A 58 1.28 14.56 -7.32
N GLY A 59 2.44 14.00 -7.71
CA GLY A 59 3.74 14.38 -7.16
C GLY A 59 4.08 13.75 -5.82
N LEU A 60 3.20 12.92 -5.25
CA LEU A 60 3.53 12.07 -4.09
C LEU A 60 3.77 10.64 -4.50
N THR A 61 4.63 9.98 -3.73
CA THR A 61 4.87 8.54 -3.79
C THR A 61 4.56 7.90 -2.45
N VAL A 62 4.25 6.61 -2.47
CA VAL A 62 4.18 5.76 -1.29
C VAL A 62 4.91 4.46 -1.59
N ALA A 63 5.94 4.14 -0.80
CA ALA A 63 6.79 2.97 -0.99
C ALA A 63 7.35 2.92 -2.43
N GLY A 64 7.75 4.07 -2.97
CA GLY A 64 8.27 4.20 -4.34
C GLY A 64 7.22 4.06 -5.46
N SER A 65 5.94 3.88 -5.15
CA SER A 65 4.84 3.89 -6.14
C SER A 65 4.17 5.26 -6.19
N ALA A 66 3.76 5.72 -7.37
CA ALA A 66 3.00 6.96 -7.48
C ALA A 66 1.67 6.86 -6.71
N ALA A 67 1.26 7.94 -6.04
CA ALA A 67 0.03 7.99 -5.25
C ALA A 67 -1.24 8.10 -6.13
N ASP A 68 -1.39 7.15 -7.04
CA ASP A 68 -2.54 6.92 -7.91
C ASP A 68 -2.97 5.45 -7.87
N GLU A 69 -4.25 5.22 -8.18
CA GLU A 69 -4.88 3.90 -8.04
C GLU A 69 -4.22 2.81 -8.92
N PRO A 70 -3.93 3.04 -10.22
CA PRO A 70 -3.25 2.06 -11.05
C PRO A 70 -1.86 1.66 -10.52
N SER A 71 -1.03 2.63 -10.14
CA SER A 71 0.34 2.41 -9.66
C SER A 71 0.34 1.67 -8.33
N LEU A 72 -0.53 2.06 -7.40
CA LEU A 72 -0.66 1.40 -6.11
C LEU A 72 -1.16 -0.04 -6.24
N ARG A 73 -2.17 -0.29 -7.10
CA ARG A 73 -2.66 -1.65 -7.36
C ARG A 73 -1.60 -2.55 -7.98
N LEU A 74 -0.84 -2.04 -8.95
CA LEU A 74 0.24 -2.80 -9.57
C LEU A 74 1.33 -3.16 -8.55
N HIS A 75 1.71 -2.22 -7.69
CA HIS A 75 2.70 -2.49 -6.66
C HIS A 75 2.17 -3.51 -5.64
N LEU A 76 0.94 -3.33 -5.17
CA LEU A 76 0.28 -4.21 -4.22
C LEU A 76 0.14 -5.64 -4.77
N GLU A 77 -0.19 -5.81 -6.06
CA GLU A 77 -0.19 -7.13 -6.72
C GLU A 77 1.18 -7.80 -6.61
N ARG A 78 2.26 -7.08 -6.94
CA ARG A 78 3.63 -7.61 -6.87
C ARG A 78 4.01 -7.99 -5.45
N ALA A 79 3.66 -7.15 -4.47
CA ALA A 79 3.93 -7.41 -3.05
C ALA A 79 3.20 -8.69 -2.57
N TYR A 80 1.92 -8.87 -2.92
CA TYR A 80 1.18 -10.09 -2.62
C TYR A 80 1.80 -11.34 -3.28
N ARG A 81 2.24 -11.24 -4.54
CA ARG A 81 2.92 -12.36 -5.22
C ARG A 81 4.28 -12.69 -4.59
N SER A 82 5.02 -11.69 -4.15
CA SER A 82 6.29 -11.85 -3.42
C SER A 82 6.06 -12.57 -2.09
N ALA A 83 5.07 -12.13 -1.30
CA ALA A 83 4.69 -12.79 -0.06
C ALA A 83 4.29 -14.25 -0.29
N ALA A 84 3.50 -14.53 -1.33
CA ALA A 84 3.09 -15.88 -1.68
C ALA A 84 4.27 -16.81 -2.03
N ALA A 85 5.31 -16.27 -2.68
CA ALA A 85 6.52 -17.03 -3.02
C ALA A 85 7.36 -17.42 -1.79
N MET A 86 7.29 -16.62 -0.72
CA MET A 86 8.01 -16.87 0.54
C MET A 86 7.21 -17.74 1.53
N GLU A 87 5.90 -17.89 1.32
CA GLU A 87 5.00 -18.60 2.24
C GLU A 87 5.09 -20.12 2.09
N THR A 88 5.31 -20.79 3.22
CA THR A 88 5.44 -22.25 3.31
C THR A 88 4.09 -22.93 3.48
N ASP A 89 3.16 -22.28 4.19
CA ASP A 89 1.80 -22.77 4.37
C ASP A 89 0.99 -22.66 3.06
N ARG A 90 0.48 -23.81 2.59
CA ARG A 90 -0.26 -23.86 1.32
C ARG A 90 -1.54 -23.02 1.33
N GLN A 91 -2.29 -23.03 2.43
CA GLN A 91 -3.55 -22.29 2.50
C GLN A 91 -3.29 -20.79 2.49
N ARG A 92 -2.30 -20.32 3.27
CA ARG A 92 -1.89 -18.92 3.29
C ARG A 92 -1.36 -18.46 1.94
N ARG A 93 -0.54 -19.28 1.26
CA ARG A 93 -0.05 -18.98 -0.08
C ARG A 93 -1.19 -18.79 -1.08
N VAL A 94 -2.21 -19.66 -1.04
CA VAL A 94 -3.41 -19.51 -1.89
C VAL A 94 -4.12 -18.18 -1.59
N SER A 95 -4.36 -17.87 -0.31
CA SER A 95 -5.00 -16.60 0.06
C SER A 95 -4.22 -15.36 -0.40
N LEU A 96 -2.89 -15.39 -0.40
CA LEU A 96 -2.05 -14.31 -0.91
C LEU A 96 -2.17 -14.16 -2.43
N VAL A 97 -2.22 -15.27 -3.17
CA VAL A 97 -2.44 -15.27 -4.62
C VAL A 97 -3.84 -14.74 -4.97
N ASP A 98 -4.85 -15.12 -4.21
CA ASP A 98 -6.22 -14.62 -4.42
C ASP A 98 -6.27 -13.11 -4.24
N ARG A 99 -5.66 -12.58 -3.18
CA ARG A 99 -5.55 -11.12 -2.98
C ARG A 99 -4.79 -10.43 -4.10
N ALA A 100 -3.70 -11.03 -4.62
CA ALA A 100 -3.00 -10.49 -5.78
C ALA A 100 -3.90 -10.39 -7.01
N ASN A 101 -4.76 -11.38 -7.22
CA ASN A 101 -5.71 -11.39 -8.33
C ASN A 101 -6.84 -10.37 -8.15
N ASP A 102 -7.29 -10.15 -6.92
CA ASP A 102 -8.35 -9.18 -6.59
C ASP A 102 -7.92 -7.73 -6.87
N VAL A 103 -6.66 -7.39 -6.58
CA VAL A 103 -6.12 -6.04 -6.78
C VAL A 103 -5.61 -5.79 -8.19
N ARG A 104 -5.51 -6.82 -9.03
CA ARG A 104 -5.00 -6.72 -10.39
C ARG A 104 -5.85 -5.76 -11.22
N VAL A 105 -5.19 -4.79 -11.87
CA VAL A 105 -5.85 -3.89 -12.82
C VAL A 105 -6.34 -4.72 -14.01
N ARG A 106 -7.66 -4.77 -14.20
CA ARG A 106 -8.26 -5.40 -15.38
C ARG A 106 -8.19 -4.42 -16.54
N SER A 107 -7.20 -4.61 -17.41
CA SER A 107 -7.22 -3.99 -18.72
C SER A 107 -8.26 -4.73 -19.57
N ILE A 108 -9.44 -4.14 -19.72
CA ILE A 108 -10.37 -4.53 -20.77
C ILE A 108 -9.82 -3.88 -22.04
N THR A 109 -9.10 -4.65 -22.83
CA THR A 109 -8.70 -4.27 -24.20
C THR A 109 -9.84 -4.61 -25.15
#